data_AF-A0A7K2XVK3-F1
#
_entry.id   AF-A0A7K2XVK3-F1
#
_cell.length_a   1.000
_cell.length_b   1.000
_cell.length_c   1.000
_cell.angle_alpha   90.00
_cell.angle_beta   90.00
_cell.angle_gamma   90.00
#
_symmetry.space_group_name_H-M   'P 1'
#
loop_
_entity.id
_entity.type
_entity.pdbx_description
1 polymer ?
#
loop_
_entity_poly.entity_id
_entity_poly.type
_entity_poly.pdbx_seq_one_letter_code
_entity_poly.pdbx_strand_id
1 'polypeptide(L)'
;MGDWDGDGKKSIGVYHPADQTFYLSNDNRVAAYAIQMGVGGDTPMTGDWNGDGKDTIGVYRGSDQTFYLTDSQNSAPVDHQVRFGNPGDIPIKGDWNGDGTDKVGVYQIAGSDFVGAGKDSDQVIYNVRFGVPGDVPITGQW
;
A
#
# COMPACT_ATOMS: atom_id res chain seq x y z
N MET A 1 -7.54 -5.22 3.56
CA MET A 1 -7.99 -5.16 4.97
C MET A 1 -7.32 -3.94 5.59
N GLY A 2 -8.01 -3.26 6.50
CA GLY A 2 -7.43 -2.12 7.22
C GLY A 2 -8.28 -1.69 8.41
N ASP A 3 -7.68 -0.99 9.37
CA ASP A 3 -8.35 -0.32 10.48
C ASP A 3 -8.71 1.11 10.04
N TRP A 4 -9.87 1.26 9.41
CA TRP A 4 -10.26 2.52 8.76
C TRP A 4 -10.70 3.59 9.76
N ASP A 5 -11.26 3.20 10.91
CA ASP A 5 -11.79 4.12 11.93
C ASP A 5 -10.94 4.23 13.19
N GLY A 6 -9.90 3.41 13.32
CA GLY A 6 -8.94 3.44 14.43
C GLY A 6 -9.48 2.77 15.68
N ASP A 7 -10.34 1.76 15.53
CA ASP A 7 -10.87 0.99 16.66
C ASP A 7 -9.95 -0.15 17.12
N GLY A 8 -8.81 -0.31 16.43
CA GLY A 8 -7.83 -1.36 16.65
C GLY A 8 -8.14 -2.67 15.90
N LYS A 9 -9.20 -2.73 15.07
CA LYS A 9 -9.59 -3.93 14.33
C LYS A 9 -9.49 -3.70 12.83
N LYS A 10 -8.84 -4.65 12.15
CA LYS A 10 -8.84 -4.67 10.68
C LYS A 10 -10.20 -5.14 10.15
N SER A 11 -10.72 -4.42 9.17
CA SER A 11 -11.97 -4.68 8.47
C SER A 11 -11.78 -4.70 6.94
N ILE A 12 -12.79 -5.15 6.20
CA ILE A 12 -12.70 -5.40 4.76
C ILE A 12 -12.80 -4.10 3.95
N GLY A 13 -12.22 -4.13 2.76
CA GLY A 13 -12.40 -3.11 1.73
C GLY A 13 -12.27 -3.75 0.36
N VAL A 14 -12.87 -3.12 -0.65
CA VAL A 14 -12.79 -3.55 -2.04
C VAL A 14 -12.46 -2.35 -2.93
N TYR A 15 -11.61 -2.56 -3.92
CA TYR A 15 -11.33 -1.58 -4.95
C TYR A 15 -12.10 -1.95 -6.22
N HIS A 16 -12.77 -0.97 -6.83
CA HIS A 16 -13.49 -1.12 -8.09
C HIS A 16 -12.66 -0.50 -9.22
N PRO A 17 -11.99 -1.31 -10.07
CA PRO A 17 -11.05 -0.78 -11.05
C PRO A 17 -11.70 0.03 -12.17
N ALA A 18 -13.00 -0.14 -12.44
CA ALA A 18 -13.67 0.52 -13.55
C ALA A 18 -13.81 2.05 -13.32
N ASP A 19 -14.02 2.46 -12.08
CA ASP A 19 -14.16 3.87 -11.69
C ASP A 19 -13.09 4.34 -10.68
N GLN A 20 -12.16 3.45 -10.32
CA GLN A 20 -11.05 3.71 -9.41
C GLN A 20 -11.50 4.05 -7.98
N THR A 21 -12.61 3.46 -7.54
CA THR A 21 -13.20 3.72 -6.22
C THR A 21 -12.84 2.64 -5.21
N PHE A 22 -12.36 3.06 -4.05
CA PHE A 22 -12.22 2.24 -2.84
C PHE A 22 -13.53 2.29 -2.06
N TYR A 23 -14.09 1.12 -1.75
CA TYR A 23 -15.20 0.96 -0.83
C TYR A 23 -14.70 0.28 0.44
N LEU A 24 -14.72 1.00 1.57
CA LEU A 24 -14.17 0.57 2.85
C LEU A 24 -15.29 0.38 3.86
N SER A 25 -15.27 -0.70 4.63
CA SER A 25 -16.32 -1.03 5.59
C SER A 25 -15.73 -1.19 6.98
N ASN A 26 -16.28 -0.51 7.99
CA ASN A 26 -15.84 -0.65 9.39
C ASN A 26 -16.47 -1.87 10.08
N ASP A 27 -17.62 -2.34 9.59
CA ASP A 27 -18.41 -3.41 10.22
C ASP A 27 -18.43 -4.73 9.43
N ASN A 28 -17.71 -4.78 8.31
CA ASN A 28 -17.69 -5.86 7.33
C ASN A 28 -19.05 -6.17 6.67
N ARG A 29 -19.98 -5.21 6.64
CA ARG A 29 -21.32 -5.38 6.04
C ARG A 29 -21.65 -4.30 5.04
N VAL A 30 -21.40 -3.04 5.37
CA VAL A 30 -21.73 -1.89 4.52
C VAL A 30 -20.51 -1.01 4.36
N ALA A 31 -20.32 -0.45 3.16
CA ALA A 31 -19.28 0.54 2.93
C ALA A 31 -19.58 1.81 3.74
N ALA A 32 -18.65 2.17 4.63
CA ALA A 32 -18.65 3.43 5.37
C ALA A 32 -18.05 4.56 4.52
N TYR A 33 -17.07 4.24 3.67
CA TYR A 33 -16.42 5.18 2.78
C TYR A 33 -16.43 4.69 1.32
N ALA A 34 -16.59 5.63 0.40
CA ALA A 34 -16.44 5.43 -1.04
C ALA A 34 -15.53 6.55 -1.55
N ILE A 35 -14.28 6.23 -1.89
CA ILE A 35 -13.22 7.20 -2.16
C ILE A 35 -12.59 6.89 -3.51
N GLN A 36 -12.66 7.83 -4.45
CA GLN A 36 -12.01 7.69 -5.73
C GLN A 36 -10.54 8.13 -5.65
N MET A 37 -9.62 7.26 -6.09
CA MET A 37 -8.19 7.58 -6.12
C MET A 37 -7.47 6.84 -7.26
N GLY A 38 -6.58 7.56 -7.93
CA GLY A 38 -5.73 7.03 -9.00
C GLY A 38 -6.38 7.12 -10.38
N VAL A 39 -5.80 6.40 -11.32
CA VAL A 39 -6.27 6.27 -12.71
C VAL A 39 -6.28 4.80 -13.13
N GLY A 40 -6.83 4.52 -14.31
CA GLY A 40 -6.85 3.16 -14.85
C GLY A 40 -5.45 2.53 -14.95
N GLY A 41 -5.31 1.32 -14.42
CA GLY A 41 -4.05 0.56 -14.41
C GLY A 41 -3.21 0.73 -13.14
N ASP A 42 -3.62 1.62 -12.22
CA ASP A 42 -2.99 1.72 -10.91
C ASP A 42 -3.34 0.49 -10.04
N THR A 43 -2.39 0.04 -9.21
CA THR A 43 -2.58 -1.05 -8.25
C THR A 43 -3.03 -0.47 -6.90
N PRO A 44 -4.19 -0.88 -6.34
CA PRO A 44 -4.67 -0.36 -5.06
C PRO A 44 -3.86 -0.88 -3.88
N MET A 45 -3.66 -0.03 -2.88
CA MET A 45 -2.94 -0.33 -1.64
C MET A 45 -3.64 0.34 -0.45
N THR A 46 -3.36 -0.15 0.75
CA THR A 46 -3.83 0.46 2.00
C THR A 46 -2.75 0.34 3.06
N GLY A 47 -2.67 1.20 4.08
CA GLY A 47 -1.67 1.11 5.15
C GLY A 47 -1.70 2.32 6.08
N ASP A 48 -1.06 2.19 7.25
CA ASP A 48 -0.85 3.30 8.18
C ASP A 48 0.43 4.07 7.81
N TRP A 49 0.31 4.99 6.86
CA TRP A 49 1.47 5.69 6.28
C TRP A 49 2.06 6.75 7.21
N ASN A 50 1.28 7.26 8.16
CA ASN A 50 1.67 8.38 9.05
C ASN A 50 1.89 7.96 10.51
N GLY A 51 1.54 6.72 10.88
CA GLY A 51 1.72 6.18 12.23
C GLY A 51 0.64 6.62 13.22
N ASP A 52 -0.54 7.03 12.75
CA ASP A 52 -1.63 7.43 13.63
C ASP A 52 -2.50 6.25 14.12
N GLY A 53 -2.17 5.03 13.68
CA GLY A 53 -2.86 3.79 14.00
C GLY A 53 -4.02 3.46 13.06
N LYS A 54 -4.31 4.30 12.05
CA LYS A 54 -5.37 4.06 11.07
C LYS A 54 -4.78 3.71 9.72
N ASP A 55 -5.35 2.71 9.08
CA ASP A 55 -5.03 2.47 7.67
C ASP A 55 -5.80 3.43 6.78
N THR A 56 -5.11 3.96 5.79
CA THR A 56 -5.68 4.77 4.72
C THR A 56 -5.33 4.18 3.36
N ILE A 57 -5.85 4.77 2.29
CA ILE A 57 -5.69 4.22 0.93
C ILE A 57 -4.45 4.78 0.23
N GLY A 58 -4.05 4.11 -0.84
CA GLY A 58 -3.01 4.55 -1.75
C GLY A 58 -3.07 3.77 -3.05
N VAL A 59 -2.29 4.21 -4.03
CA VAL A 59 -2.16 3.52 -5.31
C VAL A 59 -0.70 3.49 -5.75
N TYR A 60 -0.29 2.38 -6.37
CA TYR A 60 0.96 2.30 -7.11
C TYR A 60 0.70 2.41 -8.61
N ARG A 61 1.38 3.36 -9.26
CA ARG A 61 1.32 3.55 -10.69
C ARG A 61 2.54 2.91 -11.35
N GLY A 62 2.31 1.77 -12.00
CA GLY A 62 3.39 1.03 -12.67
C GLY A 62 4.04 1.78 -13.85
N SER A 63 3.31 2.71 -14.50
CA SER A 63 3.81 3.45 -15.66
C SER A 63 4.93 4.44 -15.32
N ASP A 64 4.94 4.99 -14.10
CA ASP A 64 5.99 5.90 -13.61
C ASP A 64 6.69 5.40 -12.33
N GLN A 65 6.36 4.19 -11.87
CA GLN A 65 6.96 3.55 -10.69
C GLN A 65 6.75 4.34 -9.40
N THR A 66 5.61 5.03 -9.30
CA THR A 66 5.33 5.95 -8.18
C THR A 66 4.18 5.44 -7.31
N PHE A 67 4.39 5.47 -6.00
CA PHE A 67 3.38 5.30 -4.98
C PHE A 67 2.76 6.66 -4.66
N TYR A 68 1.44 6.73 -4.66
CA TYR A 68 0.65 7.89 -4.27
C TYR A 68 -0.20 7.49 -3.07
N LEU A 69 0.03 8.12 -1.92
CA LEU A 69 -0.60 7.72 -0.65
C LEU A 69 -1.33 8.93 -0.05
N THR A 70 -2.42 8.66 0.66
CA THR A 70 -3.14 9.67 1.43
C THR A 70 -3.19 9.28 2.90
N ASP A 71 -3.13 10.26 3.79
CA ASP A 71 -3.39 10.10 5.23
C ASP A 71 -4.86 10.39 5.58
N SER A 72 -5.69 10.70 4.57
CA SER A 72 -7.11 10.98 4.76
C SER A 72 -7.95 9.71 4.77
N GLN A 73 -8.87 9.60 5.73
CA GLN A 73 -9.79 8.45 5.83
C GLN A 73 -11.00 8.53 4.89
N ASN A 74 -11.36 9.72 4.39
CA ASN A 74 -12.62 9.93 3.64
C ASN A 74 -12.47 10.77 2.36
N SER A 75 -11.23 11.11 2.00
CA SER A 75 -10.89 11.80 0.75
C SER A 75 -9.53 11.29 0.26
N ALA A 76 -9.06 11.78 -0.89
CA ALA A 76 -7.80 11.31 -1.48
C ALA A 76 -6.86 12.46 -1.91
N PRO A 77 -6.53 13.44 -1.03
CA PRO A 77 -5.36 14.28 -1.29
C PRO A 77 -4.11 13.39 -1.35
N VAL A 78 -3.20 13.67 -2.28
CA VAL A 78 -1.90 12.97 -2.28
C VAL A 78 -1.01 13.65 -1.24
N ASP A 79 -0.87 13.01 -0.09
CA ASP A 79 -0.03 13.47 1.02
C ASP A 79 1.42 13.01 0.85
N HIS A 80 1.61 11.80 0.31
CA HIS A 80 2.94 11.23 0.04
C HIS A 80 3.08 10.76 -1.40
N GLN A 81 4.24 11.02 -1.98
CA GLN A 81 4.61 10.56 -3.32
C GLN A 81 6.02 9.97 -3.29
N VAL A 82 6.15 8.67 -3.57
CA VAL A 82 7.44 7.97 -3.52
C VAL A 82 7.68 7.23 -4.82
N ARG A 83 8.72 7.59 -5.57
CA ARG A 83 9.15 6.84 -6.76
C ARG A 83 10.13 5.76 -6.33
N PHE A 84 9.77 4.48 -6.53
CA PHE A 84 10.58 3.37 -6.05
C PHE A 84 10.41 2.10 -6.88
N GLY A 85 11.51 1.35 -7.03
CA GLY A 85 11.58 0.14 -7.83
C GLY A 85 11.78 0.37 -9.32
N ASN A 86 11.71 -0.72 -10.09
CA ASN A 86 11.90 -0.76 -11.53
C ASN A 86 10.61 -1.17 -12.26
N PRO A 87 10.50 -0.89 -13.57
CA PRO A 87 9.40 -1.41 -14.38
C PRO A 87 9.29 -2.94 -14.27
N GLY A 88 8.10 -3.43 -13.93
CA GLY A 88 7.81 -4.86 -13.80
C GLY A 88 7.97 -5.42 -12.38
N ASP A 89 8.48 -4.63 -11.43
CA ASP A 89 8.47 -5.03 -10.02
C ASP A 89 7.04 -5.01 -9.46
N ILE A 90 6.76 -5.88 -8.48
CA ILE A 90 5.43 -5.96 -7.84
C ILE A 90 5.41 -5.02 -6.63
N PRO A 91 4.47 -4.07 -6.50
CA PRO A 91 4.40 -3.20 -5.32
C PRO A 91 4.02 -4.01 -4.08
N ILE A 92 4.72 -3.74 -2.98
CA ILE A 92 4.48 -4.33 -1.65
C ILE A 92 4.52 -3.22 -0.58
N LYS A 93 4.14 -3.55 0.64
CA LYS A 93 4.24 -2.64 1.79
C LYS A 93 4.63 -3.39 3.06
N GLY A 94 5.11 -2.66 4.05
CA GLY A 94 5.33 -3.18 5.40
C GLY A 94 6.10 -2.21 6.28
N ASP A 95 6.17 -2.51 7.57
CA ASP A 95 7.01 -1.78 8.51
C ASP A 95 8.44 -2.34 8.51
N TRP A 96 9.25 -1.83 7.59
CA TRP A 96 10.59 -2.36 7.31
C TRP A 96 11.62 -2.09 8.41
N ASN A 97 11.40 -1.09 9.28
CA ASN A 97 12.32 -0.68 10.34
C ASN A 97 11.72 -0.82 11.75
N GLY A 98 10.48 -1.28 11.89
CA GLY A 98 9.85 -1.54 13.18
C GLY A 98 9.42 -0.27 13.94
N ASP A 99 9.15 0.83 13.23
CA ASP A 99 8.74 2.10 13.85
C ASP A 99 7.22 2.27 14.01
N GLY A 100 6.43 1.28 13.59
CA GLY A 100 4.97 1.27 13.66
C GLY A 100 4.27 1.89 12.45
N THR A 101 4.99 2.43 11.47
CA THR A 101 4.41 2.96 10.23
C THR A 101 4.58 2.00 9.06
N ASP A 102 3.59 1.90 8.18
CA ASP A 102 3.75 1.21 6.91
C ASP A 102 4.60 2.03 5.94
N LYS A 103 5.51 1.35 5.23
CA LYS A 103 6.33 1.92 4.17
C LYS A 103 6.12 1.15 2.88
N VAL A 104 6.43 1.81 1.77
CA VAL A 104 6.33 1.20 0.44
C VAL A 104 7.55 0.32 0.15
N GLY A 105 7.40 -0.60 -0.78
CA GLY A 105 8.48 -1.43 -1.26
C GLY A 105 8.10 -2.11 -2.57
N VAL A 106 9.02 -2.89 -3.11
CA VAL A 106 8.78 -3.72 -4.29
C VAL A 106 9.33 -5.13 -4.11
N TYR A 107 8.69 -6.09 -4.77
CA TYR A 107 9.21 -7.44 -4.96
C TYR A 107 9.76 -7.61 -6.37
N GLN A 108 11.04 -7.97 -6.45
CA GLN A 108 11.77 -8.16 -7.70
C GLN A 108 11.69 -9.64 -8.10
N ILE A 109 10.88 -9.94 -9.12
CA ILE A 109 10.53 -11.31 -9.53
C ILE A 109 11.77 -12.13 -9.94
N ALA A 110 12.74 -11.50 -10.61
CA ALA A 110 13.91 -12.21 -11.13
C ALA A 110 14.82 -12.76 -10.02
N GLY A 111 14.88 -12.06 -8.88
CA GLY A 111 15.72 -12.43 -7.74
C GLY A 111 14.95 -13.03 -6.57
N SER A 112 13.62 -12.94 -6.56
CA SER A 112 12.79 -13.20 -5.38
C SER A 112 13.19 -12.31 -4.19
N ASP A 113 13.49 -11.04 -4.48
CA ASP A 113 13.94 -10.06 -3.48
C ASP A 113 12.80 -9.16 -3.03
N PHE A 114 12.61 -9.06 -1.72
CA PHE A 114 11.77 -8.07 -1.07
C PHE A 114 12.63 -6.84 -0.76
N VAL A 115 12.31 -5.71 -1.38
CA VAL A 115 13.07 -4.46 -1.25
C VAL A 115 12.15 -3.39 -0.67
N GLY A 116 12.46 -2.91 0.53
CA GLY A 116 11.68 -1.91 1.25
C GLY A 116 12.35 -0.53 1.25
N ALA A 117 11.54 0.51 1.05
CA ALA A 117 11.98 1.90 1.03
C ALA A 117 11.86 2.56 2.42
N GLY A 118 12.67 3.58 2.68
CA GLY A 118 12.50 4.48 3.81
C GLY A 118 11.20 5.28 3.70
N LYS A 119 10.68 5.76 4.83
CA LYS A 119 9.50 6.63 4.83
C LYS A 119 9.76 7.86 3.95
N ASP A 120 8.83 8.11 3.02
CA ASP A 120 8.82 9.24 2.09
C ASP A 120 10.14 9.41 1.32
N SER A 121 10.81 8.29 1.00
CA SER A 121 12.16 8.26 0.43
C SER A 121 12.32 7.11 -0.56
N ASP A 122 13.28 7.24 -1.49
CA ASP A 122 13.74 6.18 -2.38
C ASP A 122 14.91 5.36 -1.81
N GLN A 123 15.32 5.64 -0.56
CA GLN A 123 16.40 4.91 0.10
C GLN A 123 15.97 3.48 0.44
N VAL A 124 16.75 2.50 -0.02
CA VAL A 124 16.56 1.10 0.36
C VAL A 124 17.00 0.90 1.81
N ILE A 125 16.05 0.52 2.68
CA ILE A 125 16.32 0.23 4.11
C ILE A 125 16.10 -1.24 4.45
N TYR A 126 15.50 -2.01 3.55
CA TYR A 126 15.26 -3.44 3.71
C TYR A 126 15.51 -4.15 2.38
N ASN A 127 16.26 -5.24 2.41
CA ASN A 127 16.51 -6.07 1.24
C ASN A 127 16.75 -7.53 1.68
N VAL A 128 15.79 -8.40 1.38
CA VAL A 128 15.85 -9.82 1.73
C VAL A 128 15.39 -10.67 0.55
N ARG A 129 16.16 -11.71 0.25
CA ARG A 129 15.75 -12.75 -0.70
C ARG A 129 14.95 -13.84 -0.01
N PHE A 130 13.75 -14.14 -0.50
CA PHE A 130 12.92 -15.21 0.02
C PHE A 130 11.96 -15.77 -1.04
N GLY A 131 11.83 -17.09 -1.11
CA GLY A 131 11.08 -17.79 -2.14
C GLY A 131 11.91 -18.14 -3.37
N VAL A 132 11.24 -18.53 -4.43
CA VAL A 132 11.82 -18.89 -5.74
C VAL A 132 11.14 -18.14 -6.89
N PRO A 133 11.76 -18.04 -8.07
CA PRO A 133 11.14 -17.39 -9.22
C PRO A 133 9.79 -18.01 -9.57
N GLY A 134 8.75 -17.16 -9.66
CA GLY A 134 7.36 -17.57 -9.88
C GLY A 134 6.47 -17.53 -8.64
N ASP A 135 7.05 -17.41 -7.45
CA ASP A 135 6.28 -17.20 -6.22
C ASP A 135 5.61 -15.82 -6.20
N VAL A 136 4.42 -15.76 -5.59
CA VAL A 136 3.69 -14.52 -5.34
C VAL A 136 4.07 -14.00 -3.95
N PRO A 137 4.57 -12.76 -3.83
CA PRO A 137 4.97 -12.21 -2.54
C PRO A 137 3.75 -11.98 -1.65
N ILE A 138 3.89 -12.29 -0.36
CA ILE A 138 2.92 -11.94 0.67
C ILE A 138 3.62 -11.02 1.68
N THR A 139 3.00 -9.89 1.96
CA THR A 139 3.48 -8.90 2.94
C THR A 139 2.34 -8.44 3.83
N GLY A 140 2.67 -7.95 5.02
CA GLY A 140 1.71 -7.44 5.99
C GLY A 140 2.42 -6.93 7.24
N GLN A 141 1.71 -6.14 8.03
CA GLN A 141 2.07 -5.89 9.42
C GLN A 141 1.58 -7.08 10.26
N TRP A 142 2.48 -7.70 11.01
CA TRP A 142 2.18 -8.81 11.92
C TRP A 142 2.16 -8.32 13.35
#